data_AF-X1RLC2-F1
#
_entry.id   AF-X1RLC2-F1
#
_cell.length_a   1.000
_cell.length_b   1.000
_cell.length_c   1.000
_cell.angle_alpha   90.00
_cell.angle_beta   90.00
_cell.angle_gamma   90.00
#
_symmetry.space_group_name_H-M   'P 1'
#
loop_
_entity.id
_entity.type
_entity.pdbx_description
1 polymer ?
#
loop_
_entity_poly.entity_id
_entity_poly.type
_entity_poly.pdbx_seq_one_letter_code
_entity_poly.pdbx_strand_id
1 'polypeptide(L)'
;MVMPRLRERETEPEQPLPTVRVCWDELFDFLQKLFKPKAARAWTVLENLDAETSTNYKKVFETQVEAGFEGVLDMISLYSENPDSTQWYLEIAGQVQFADKKTFAALTLSYSGLTIHTEQKIKLMVKTDGTATNIAGALSGQLRYLGK
;
A
#
# COMPACT_ATOMS: atom_id res chain seq x y z
N MET A 1 -12.36 -38.71 -88.16
CA MET A 1 -12.65 -37.27 -88.08
C MET A 1 -12.92 -36.91 -86.62
N VAL A 2 -12.12 -35.96 -86.16
CA VAL A 2 -12.04 -35.18 -84.90
C VAL A 2 -13.05 -35.46 -83.76
N MET A 3 -12.48 -35.73 -82.57
CA MET A 3 -13.13 -35.91 -81.25
C MET A 3 -13.79 -34.63 -80.68
N PRO A 4 -14.81 -34.74 -79.81
CA PRO A 4 -15.29 -33.60 -79.04
C PRO A 4 -14.34 -33.29 -77.86
N ARG A 5 -13.90 -32.03 -77.76
CA ARG A 5 -13.10 -31.51 -76.65
C ARG A 5 -13.98 -31.31 -75.41
N LEU A 6 -13.55 -31.88 -74.29
CA LEU A 6 -14.04 -31.60 -72.94
C LEU A 6 -13.86 -30.10 -72.65
N ARG A 7 -14.98 -29.38 -72.47
CA ARG A 7 -14.99 -27.99 -71.99
C ARG A 7 -14.80 -27.99 -70.48
N GLU A 8 -13.62 -27.53 -70.09
CA GLU A 8 -13.23 -26.72 -68.93
C GLU A 8 -14.18 -26.65 -67.72
N ARG A 9 -13.60 -27.12 -66.61
CA ARG A 9 -13.90 -26.96 -65.18
C ARG A 9 -14.78 -25.78 -64.78
N GLU A 10 -15.78 -26.11 -63.98
CA GLU A 10 -16.49 -25.25 -63.04
C GLU A 10 -15.48 -24.41 -62.22
N THR A 11 -15.69 -23.10 -62.21
CA THR A 11 -15.09 -22.18 -61.24
C THR A 11 -15.50 -22.61 -59.83
N GLU A 12 -14.55 -23.17 -59.07
CA GLU A 12 -14.69 -23.33 -57.61
C GLU A 12 -14.79 -21.94 -56.96
N PRO A 13 -15.75 -21.70 -56.07
CA PRO A 13 -15.77 -20.48 -55.26
C PRO A 13 -14.60 -20.53 -54.25
N GLU A 14 -13.72 -19.53 -54.29
CA GLU A 14 -12.65 -19.36 -53.30
C GLU A 14 -13.24 -19.39 -51.88
N GLN A 15 -12.86 -20.39 -51.08
CA GLN A 15 -13.20 -20.42 -49.66
C GLN A 15 -12.51 -19.24 -48.97
N PRO A 16 -13.23 -18.39 -48.22
CA PRO A 16 -12.58 -17.38 -47.39
C PRO A 16 -11.80 -18.11 -46.29
N LEU A 17 -10.47 -17.94 -46.28
CA LEU A 17 -9.62 -18.44 -45.20
C LEU A 17 -10.22 -17.99 -43.86
N PRO A 18 -10.35 -18.88 -42.86
CA PRO A 18 -10.85 -18.48 -41.56
C PRO A 18 -9.87 -17.47 -40.97
N THR A 19 -10.25 -16.20 -40.96
CA THR A 19 -9.59 -15.18 -40.15
C THR A 19 -9.74 -15.59 -38.70
N VAL A 20 -8.75 -16.32 -38.18
CA VAL A 20 -8.59 -16.54 -36.75
C VAL A 20 -8.34 -15.15 -36.19
N ARG A 21 -9.39 -14.51 -35.66
CA ARG A 21 -9.24 -13.36 -34.77
C ARG A 21 -8.56 -13.91 -33.54
N VAL A 22 -7.24 -13.97 -33.57
CA VAL A 22 -6.45 -14.23 -32.38
C VAL A 22 -6.78 -13.08 -31.45
N CYS A 23 -7.47 -13.35 -30.35
CA CYS A 23 -7.83 -12.39 -29.31
C CYS A 23 -6.57 -11.94 -28.56
N TRP A 24 -5.63 -11.34 -29.30
CA TRP A 24 -4.38 -10.84 -28.79
C TRP A 24 -4.62 -9.85 -27.66
N ASP A 25 -5.71 -9.08 -27.70
CA ASP A 25 -6.07 -8.12 -26.65
C ASP A 25 -6.38 -8.80 -25.32
N GLU A 26 -7.18 -9.87 -25.30
CA GLU A 26 -7.49 -10.61 -24.07
C GLU A 26 -6.25 -11.33 -23.51
N LEU A 27 -5.41 -11.87 -24.40
CA LEU A 27 -4.13 -12.48 -24.03
C LEU A 27 -3.16 -11.42 -23.50
N PHE A 28 -3.08 -10.24 -24.11
CA PHE A 28 -2.22 -9.14 -23.66
C PHE A 28 -2.69 -8.57 -22.34
N ASP A 29 -3.99 -8.42 -22.13
CA ASP A 29 -4.57 -8.00 -20.85
C ASP A 29 -4.31 -9.04 -19.76
N PHE A 30 -4.40 -10.33 -20.09
CA PHE A 30 -4.03 -11.41 -19.19
C PHE A 30 -2.54 -11.36 -18.83
N LEU A 31 -1.66 -11.24 -19.83
CA LEU A 31 -0.21 -11.15 -19.61
C LEU A 31 0.17 -9.87 -18.87
N GLN A 32 -0.46 -8.73 -19.16
CA GLN A 32 -0.26 -7.49 -18.41
C GLN A 32 -0.72 -7.64 -16.95
N LYS A 33 -1.83 -8.32 -16.67
CA LYS A 33 -2.27 -8.60 -15.29
C LYS A 33 -1.39 -9.62 -14.58
N LEU A 34 -0.84 -10.59 -15.32
CA LEU A 34 0.06 -11.63 -14.81
C LEU A 34 1.46 -11.07 -14.49
N PHE A 35 1.96 -10.15 -15.30
CA PHE A 35 3.28 -9.54 -15.18
C PHE A 35 3.28 -8.15 -14.54
N LYS A 36 2.13 -7.53 -14.25
CA LYS A 36 2.10 -6.40 -13.32
C LYS A 36 2.59 -6.95 -11.99
N PRO A 37 3.78 -6.57 -11.52
CA PRO A 37 4.16 -6.92 -10.17
C PRO A 37 3.03 -6.37 -9.29
N LYS A 38 2.45 -7.21 -8.42
CA LYS A 38 1.78 -6.72 -7.21
C LYS A 38 2.88 -6.07 -6.38
N ALA A 39 3.34 -4.93 -6.87
CA ALA A 39 4.59 -4.29 -6.50
C ALA A 39 4.44 -3.77 -5.09
N ALA A 40 5.58 -3.64 -4.41
CA ALA A 40 5.63 -2.87 -3.19
C ALA A 40 4.95 -1.52 -3.43
N ARG A 41 3.94 -1.19 -2.61
CA ARG A 41 3.27 0.12 -2.66
C ARG A 41 3.66 0.94 -1.45
N ALA A 42 3.62 2.25 -1.58
CA ALA A 42 3.88 3.15 -0.45
C ALA A 42 2.87 2.88 0.68
N TRP A 43 3.36 2.81 1.91
CA TRP A 43 2.56 2.74 3.12
C TRP A 43 2.75 4.03 3.91
N THR A 44 1.79 4.95 3.77
CA THR A 44 1.88 6.26 4.39
C THR A 44 0.61 6.55 5.17
N VAL A 45 0.77 7.01 6.40
CA VAL A 45 -0.31 7.50 7.24
C VAL A 45 0.09 8.87 7.76
N LEU A 46 -0.79 9.85 7.67
CA LEU A 46 -0.59 11.18 8.23
C LEU A 46 -1.90 11.58 8.88
N GLU A 47 -1.88 11.76 10.20
CA GLU A 47 -3.05 12.13 10.97
C GLU A 47 -2.68 13.25 11.94
N ASN A 48 -3.64 14.14 12.14
CA ASN A 48 -3.49 15.32 12.97
C ASN A 48 -4.58 15.36 14.04
N LEU A 49 -4.24 15.92 15.20
CA LEU A 49 -5.19 16.29 16.25
C LEU A 49 -5.05 17.78 16.51
N ASP A 50 -6.13 18.52 16.25
CA ASP A 50 -6.17 19.96 16.46
C ASP A 50 -6.51 20.27 17.92
N ALA A 51 -5.77 21.21 18.52
CA ALA A 51 -6.00 21.72 19.87
C ALA A 51 -6.27 20.63 20.93
N GLU A 52 -5.46 19.57 20.93
CA GLU A 52 -5.63 18.44 21.84
C GLU A 52 -5.32 18.82 23.29
N THR A 53 -6.18 18.41 24.23
CA THR A 53 -6.06 18.70 25.67
C THR A 53 -6.19 17.46 26.56
N SER A 54 -6.32 16.26 25.98
CA SER A 54 -6.55 15.05 26.78
C SER A 54 -5.35 14.72 27.65
N THR A 55 -5.59 14.52 28.95
CA THR A 55 -4.60 14.01 29.92
C THR A 55 -4.46 12.49 29.87
N ASN A 56 -5.40 11.81 29.23
CA ASN A 56 -5.34 10.39 28.90
C ASN A 56 -4.83 10.18 27.47
N TYR A 57 -4.27 9.00 27.21
CA TYR A 57 -3.83 8.64 25.87
C TYR A 57 -4.99 8.66 24.88
N LYS A 58 -4.85 9.52 23.88
CA LYS A 58 -5.71 9.58 22.72
C LYS A 58 -4.94 9.07 21.51
N LYS A 59 -5.64 8.33 20.66
CA LYS A 59 -5.08 7.80 19.42
C LYS A 59 -4.87 8.94 18.42
N VAL A 60 -3.65 9.04 17.90
CA VAL A 60 -3.33 9.86 16.72
C VAL A 60 -3.65 9.07 15.46
N PHE A 61 -3.05 7.88 15.32
CA PHE A 61 -3.42 6.92 14.29
C PHE A 61 -3.28 5.49 14.77
N GLU A 62 -3.99 4.59 14.10
CA GLU A 62 -3.82 3.15 14.19
C GLU A 62 -3.91 2.60 12.78
N THR A 63 -2.86 1.90 12.36
CA THR A 63 -2.81 1.27 11.04
C THR A 63 -2.49 -0.20 11.21
N GLN A 64 -2.94 -1.01 10.27
CA GLN A 64 -2.77 -2.46 10.27
C GLN A 64 -2.23 -2.89 8.91
N VAL A 65 -1.28 -3.82 8.92
CA VAL A 65 -0.80 -4.44 7.69
C VAL A 65 -1.91 -5.32 7.11
N GLU A 66 -2.29 -5.07 5.87
CA GLU A 66 -3.36 -5.82 5.20
C GLU A 66 -3.02 -7.31 5.04
N ALA A 67 -4.05 -8.15 5.01
CA ALA A 67 -3.91 -9.58 4.76
C ALA A 67 -3.20 -9.83 3.41
N GLY A 68 -2.22 -10.73 3.39
CA GLY A 68 -1.44 -11.04 2.18
C GLY A 68 -0.32 -10.04 1.87
N PHE A 69 -0.09 -9.04 2.73
CA PHE A 69 1.04 -8.12 2.64
C PHE A 69 1.98 -8.23 3.85
N GLU A 70 3.21 -7.80 3.62
CA GLU A 70 4.23 -7.56 4.63
C GLU A 70 4.52 -6.06 4.66
N GLY A 71 4.47 -5.46 5.85
CA GLY A 71 4.83 -4.06 6.05
C GLY A 71 6.33 -3.92 6.23
N VAL A 72 6.93 -2.95 5.55
CA VAL A 72 8.31 -2.53 5.75
C VAL A 72 8.26 -1.10 6.25
N LEU A 73 8.56 -0.89 7.52
CA LEU A 73 8.50 0.40 8.17
C LEU A 73 9.83 1.15 8.01
N ASP A 74 9.78 2.30 7.37
CA ASP A 74 10.97 3.16 7.20
C ASP A 74 11.09 4.11 8.38
N MET A 75 10.03 4.87 8.67
CA MET A 75 10.07 5.89 9.71
C MET A 75 8.70 6.24 10.30
N ILE A 76 8.73 6.76 11.52
CA ILE A 76 7.58 7.38 12.20
C ILE A 76 7.98 8.77 12.65
N SER A 77 7.20 9.79 12.31
CA SER A 77 7.43 11.18 12.71
C SER A 77 6.39 11.65 13.71
N LEU A 78 6.88 12.35 14.72
CA LEU A 78 6.12 12.89 15.83
C LEU A 78 6.29 14.41 15.82
N TYR A 79 5.17 15.13 15.74
CA TYR A 79 5.15 16.57 15.82
C TYR A 79 4.14 17.01 16.88
N SER A 80 4.57 17.98 17.69
CA SER A 80 3.73 18.68 18.64
C SER A 80 4.15 20.14 18.66
N GLU A 81 3.17 21.04 18.65
CA GLU A 81 3.39 22.48 18.80
C GLU A 81 3.96 22.83 20.18
N ASN A 82 3.52 22.14 21.23
CA ASN A 82 3.99 22.29 22.61
C ASN A 82 4.65 21.00 23.09
N PRO A 83 5.92 20.77 22.73
CA PRO A 83 6.63 19.53 23.02
C PRO A 83 6.74 19.23 24.53
N ASP A 84 6.90 20.25 25.37
CA ASP A 84 7.14 20.10 26.82
C ASP A 84 5.93 19.54 27.59
N SER A 85 4.73 19.85 27.11
CA SER A 85 3.44 19.39 27.64
C SER A 85 2.97 18.07 27.03
N THR A 86 3.68 17.55 26.01
CA THR A 86 3.23 16.40 25.23
C THR A 86 4.00 15.14 25.60
N GLN A 87 3.28 14.03 25.78
CA GLN A 87 3.84 12.70 26.01
C GLN A 87 3.31 11.70 24.99
N TRP A 88 4.24 10.96 24.40
CA TRP A 88 3.97 10.01 23.33
C TRP A 88 4.03 8.57 23.80
N TYR A 89 3.21 7.75 23.17
CA TYR A 89 3.23 6.30 23.28
C TYR A 89 3.22 5.68 21.89
N LEU A 90 4.07 4.68 21.69
CA LEU A 90 4.16 3.95 20.44
C LEU A 90 4.22 2.45 20.69
N GLU A 91 3.32 1.74 20.01
CA GLU A 91 3.27 0.28 19.97
C GLU A 91 3.38 -0.17 18.52
N ILE A 92 4.32 -1.07 18.23
CA ILE A 92 4.54 -1.68 16.92
C ILE A 92 4.43 -3.18 17.10
N ALA A 93 3.52 -3.83 16.34
CA ALA A 93 3.37 -5.28 16.33
C ALA A 93 3.15 -5.92 17.72
N GLY A 94 2.42 -5.23 18.60
CA GLY A 94 2.18 -5.69 19.98
C GLY A 94 3.33 -5.39 20.96
N GLN A 95 4.44 -4.81 20.48
CA GLN A 95 5.57 -4.41 21.32
C GLN A 95 5.56 -2.91 21.56
N VAL A 96 5.54 -2.53 22.83
CA VAL A 96 5.70 -1.13 23.25
C VAL A 96 7.13 -0.69 22.98
N GLN A 97 7.30 0.26 22.08
CA GLN A 97 8.60 0.86 21.77
C GLN A 97 8.98 1.90 22.82
N PHE A 98 8.01 2.72 23.22
CA PHE A 98 8.13 3.64 24.33
C PHE A 98 6.75 4.02 24.86
N ALA A 99 6.74 4.42 26.12
CA ALA A 99 5.61 5.03 26.81
C ALA A 99 6.07 6.30 27.51
N ASP A 100 5.17 7.27 27.66
CA ASP A 100 5.40 8.55 28.33
C ASP A 100 6.61 9.33 27.79
N LYS A 101 6.95 9.12 26.51
CA LYS A 101 8.12 9.74 25.89
C LYS A 101 7.85 11.22 25.66
N LYS A 102 8.66 12.06 26.29
CA LYS A 102 8.72 13.49 25.96
C LYS A 102 9.63 13.72 24.75
N THR A 103 9.21 14.65 23.91
CA THR A 103 9.99 15.19 22.80
C THR A 103 10.22 16.67 23.10
N PHE A 104 11.38 17.23 22.75
CA PHE A 104 11.67 18.68 22.90
C PHE A 104 11.56 19.44 21.57
N ALA A 105 11.48 18.70 20.47
CA ALA A 105 11.29 19.16 19.11
C ALA A 105 10.59 18.06 18.30
N ALA A 106 10.23 18.34 17.05
CA ALA A 106 9.76 17.32 16.13
C ALA A 106 10.79 16.17 16.05
N LEU A 107 10.31 14.92 16.15
CA LEU A 107 11.15 13.74 16.21
C LEU A 107 10.76 12.75 15.12
N THR A 108 11.71 12.39 14.26
CA THR A 108 11.56 11.29 13.30
C THR A 108 12.39 10.10 13.75
N LEU A 109 11.71 8.98 14.01
CA LEU A 109 12.30 7.71 14.38
C LEU A 109 12.49 6.88 13.11
N SER A 110 13.73 6.55 12.79
CA SER A 110 14.06 5.62 11.70
C SER A 110 14.04 4.19 12.19
N TYR A 111 13.33 3.33 11.45
CA TYR A 111 13.25 1.89 11.68
C TYR A 111 14.00 1.07 10.63
N SER A 112 14.64 1.73 9.67
CA SER A 112 15.56 1.13 8.70
C SER A 112 14.97 -0.08 7.95
N GLY A 113 13.66 -0.02 7.65
CA GLY A 113 12.96 -1.10 6.95
C GLY A 113 12.54 -2.24 7.87
N LEU A 114 12.16 -1.96 9.12
CA LEU A 114 11.65 -2.96 10.06
C LEU A 114 10.47 -3.70 9.44
N THR A 115 10.58 -5.02 9.36
CA THR A 115 9.54 -5.88 8.84
C THR A 115 8.42 -6.07 9.87
N ILE A 116 7.19 -5.89 9.42
CA ILE A 116 5.96 -6.03 10.20
C ILE A 116 5.09 -7.07 9.49
N HIS A 117 4.75 -8.12 10.22
CA HIS A 117 4.01 -9.23 9.64
C HIS A 117 2.56 -8.85 9.35
N THR A 118 1.95 -9.67 8.50
CA THR A 118 0.56 -9.57 8.10
C THR A 118 -0.37 -9.44 9.32
N GLU A 119 -1.37 -8.57 9.20
CA GLU A 119 -2.36 -8.27 10.25
C GLU A 119 -1.82 -7.65 11.54
N GLN A 120 -0.52 -7.40 11.66
CA GLN A 120 0.03 -6.67 12.81
C GLN A 120 -0.31 -5.19 12.73
N LYS A 121 -0.42 -4.58 13.91
CA LYS A 121 -0.86 -3.19 14.10
C LYS A 121 0.27 -2.29 14.56
N ILE A 122 0.18 -1.03 14.17
CA ILE A 122 0.97 0.07 14.71
C ILE A 122 0.01 1.09 15.29
N LYS A 123 0.26 1.49 16.53
CA LYS A 123 -0.54 2.48 17.24
C LYS A 123 0.36 3.60 17.72
N LEU A 124 0.02 4.82 17.33
CA LEU A 124 0.60 6.02 17.88
C LEU A 124 -0.46 6.74 18.72
N MET A 125 -0.13 6.96 19.98
CA MET A 125 -1.00 7.65 20.92
C MET A 125 -0.25 8.81 21.56
N VAL A 126 -1.02 9.79 22.00
CA VAL A 126 -0.51 11.01 22.61
C VAL A 126 -1.38 11.41 23.78
N LYS A 127 -0.78 12.03 24.78
CA LYS A 127 -1.48 12.76 25.82
C LYS A 127 -0.78 14.07 26.10
N THR A 128 -1.52 15.02 26.63
CA THR A 128 -1.06 16.37 26.99
C THR A 128 -1.23 16.59 28.49
N ASP A 129 -0.79 17.73 29.00
CA ASP A 129 -1.03 18.16 30.39
C ASP A 129 -2.35 18.94 30.58
N GLY A 130 -3.18 19.04 29.53
CA GLY A 130 -4.36 19.89 29.49
C GLY A 130 -4.21 21.15 28.63
N THR A 131 -2.98 21.47 28.21
CA THR A 131 -2.72 22.59 27.30
C THR A 131 -3.11 22.23 25.87
N ALA A 132 -3.95 23.06 25.25
CA ALA A 132 -4.37 22.88 23.86
C ALA A 132 -3.16 22.89 22.93
N THR A 133 -2.93 21.78 22.24
CA THR A 133 -1.72 21.57 21.45
C THR A 133 -2.05 20.92 20.12
N ASN A 134 -1.57 21.50 19.03
CA ASN A 134 -1.68 20.87 17.71
C ASN A 134 -0.65 19.74 17.60
N ILE A 135 -1.11 18.56 17.20
CA ILE A 135 -0.32 17.34 17.17
C ILE A 135 -0.44 16.71 15.79
N ALA A 136 0.68 16.24 15.24
CA ALA A 136 0.69 15.47 14.00
C ALA A 136 1.56 14.22 14.15
N GLY A 137 1.07 13.11 13.62
CA GLY A 137 1.76 11.85 13.58
C GLY A 137 1.81 11.34 12.15
N ALA A 138 3.00 10.95 11.70
CA ALA A 138 3.18 10.37 10.38
C ALA A 138 3.88 9.01 10.45
N LEU A 139 3.50 8.13 9.55
CA LEU A 139 4.17 6.86 9.29
C LEU A 139 4.51 6.80 7.80
N SER A 140 5.71 6.32 7.49
CA SER A 140 6.14 6.04 6.12
C SER A 140 6.84 4.69 6.03
N GLY A 141 6.56 3.98 4.95
CA GLY A 141 7.09 2.66 4.66
C GLY A 141 6.59 2.12 3.33
N GLN A 142 6.64 0.80 3.18
CA GLN A 142 6.19 0.07 2.00
C GLN A 142 5.37 -1.15 2.41
N LEU A 143 4.29 -1.47 1.68
CA LEU A 143 3.60 -2.75 1.75
C LEU A 143 4.06 -3.63 0.60
N ARG A 144 4.69 -4.77 0.92
CA ARG A 144 5.16 -5.77 -0.05
C ARG A 144 4.16 -6.91 -0.13
N TYR A 145 3.75 -7.28 -1.35
CA TYR A 145 2.83 -8.40 -1.54
C TYR A 145 3.53 -9.73 -1.30
N LEU A 146 2.95 -10.62 -0.50
CA LEU A 146 3.57 -11.89 -0.10
C LEU A 146 3.35 -13.04 -1.09
N GLY A 147 2.68 -12.82 -2.23
CA GLY A 147 2.76 -13.77 -3.34
C GLY A 147 2.09 -15.13 -3.13
N LYS A 148 1.31 -15.32 -2.06
CA LYS A 148 0.57 -16.56 -1.82
C LYS A 148 -0.66 -16.67 -2.72
#